data_AF-A0A960K3B7-F1
#
_entry.id   AF-A0A960K3B7-F1
#
_cell.length_a   1.000
_cell.length_b   1.000
_cell.length_c   1.000
_cell.angle_alpha   90.00
_cell.angle_beta   90.00
_cell.angle_gamma   90.00
#
_symmetry.space_group_name_H-M   'P 1'
#
loop_
_entity.id
_entity.type
_entity.pdbx_description
1 polymer ?
#
loop_
_entity_poly.entity_id
_entity_poly.type
_entity_poly.pdbx_seq_one_letter_code
_entity_poly.pdbx_strand_id
1 'polypeptide(L)'
;MNRAQKRRLLVVVGAIFGLLVAARHIALRSQGPRFPGTSKSLAGSVSSAAPGPGELRPELTRERQTALLAAARAMLQGGPAPGPPSEESRDKELVFVSLSRLESTALVSRGEGKSLEGAIAAAVGELARRASPEEINRGLLKIDVLAWRGPMERFDAHGKSTIDRSLDGVELPDANLELLPEEILSRRLVDETGDLQSGRLRRYLEEGGRPVRQLRGNPSRSGSPFRRLRFVSFAEGLGGQAVRLYRGNPLEPEISTEALLAASQAGGDYLVRHQRSD
;
A
#
# COMPACT_ATOMS: atom_id res chain seq x y z
N MET A 1 -23.15 -26.05 13.00
CA MET A 1 -21.78 -25.51 13.19
C MET A 1 -21.81 -24.46 14.30
N ASN A 2 -21.10 -24.67 15.41
CA ASN A 2 -21.19 -23.77 16.57
C ASN A 2 -20.39 -22.47 16.35
N ARG A 3 -20.62 -21.43 17.18
CA ARG A 3 -19.95 -20.12 17.05
C ARG A 3 -18.41 -20.18 17.06
N ALA A 4 -17.82 -21.11 17.80
CA ALA A 4 -16.36 -21.32 17.82
C ALA A 4 -15.85 -21.95 16.51
N GLN A 5 -16.61 -22.84 15.89
CA GLN A 5 -16.29 -23.40 14.56
C GLN A 5 -16.43 -22.35 13.45
N LYS A 6 -17.44 -21.46 13.52
CA LYS A 6 -17.56 -20.32 12.60
C LYS A 6 -16.38 -19.33 12.71
N ARG A 7 -15.89 -19.06 13.93
CA ARG A 7 -14.72 -18.20 14.14
C ARG A 7 -13.43 -18.84 13.64
N ARG A 8 -13.21 -20.14 13.86
CA ARG A 8 -12.05 -20.86 13.31
C ARG A 8 -12.08 -20.93 11.78
N LEU A 9 -13.24 -21.10 11.17
CA LEU A 9 -13.39 -21.09 9.70
C LEU A 9 -13.13 -19.70 9.11
N LEU A 10 -13.57 -18.61 9.77
CA LEU A 10 -13.27 -17.23 9.34
C LEU A 10 -11.76 -16.91 9.40
N VAL A 11 -11.06 -17.42 10.41
CA VAL A 11 -9.60 -17.23 10.59
C VAL A 11 -8.80 -17.96 9.51
N VAL A 12 -9.20 -19.19 9.15
CA VAL A 12 -8.55 -19.95 8.07
C VAL A 12 -8.81 -19.31 6.70
N VAL A 13 -10.03 -18.78 6.47
CA VAL A 13 -10.35 -18.07 5.22
C VAL A 13 -9.61 -16.73 5.10
N GLY A 14 -9.41 -16.00 6.20
CA GLY A 14 -8.66 -14.73 6.22
C GLY A 14 -7.16 -14.91 5.94
N ALA A 15 -6.52 -15.94 6.51
CA ALA A 15 -5.12 -16.27 6.22
C ALA A 15 -4.91 -16.79 4.79
N ILE A 16 -5.88 -17.54 4.26
CA ILE A 16 -5.89 -18.00 2.87
C ILE A 16 -6.18 -16.83 1.90
N PHE A 17 -6.91 -15.80 2.30
CA PHE A 17 -7.17 -14.62 1.45
C PHE A 17 -5.93 -13.74 1.25
N GLY A 18 -5.09 -13.57 2.29
CA GLY A 18 -3.77 -12.94 2.16
C GLY A 18 -2.86 -13.72 1.19
N LEU A 19 -2.94 -15.05 1.21
CA LEU A 19 -2.20 -15.92 0.30
C LEU A 19 -2.79 -15.95 -1.13
N LEU A 20 -4.11 -15.86 -1.31
CA LEU A 20 -4.79 -15.94 -2.62
C LEU A 20 -4.66 -14.65 -3.43
N VAL A 21 -4.62 -13.48 -2.78
CA VAL A 21 -4.31 -12.21 -3.46
C VAL A 21 -2.86 -12.21 -3.97
N ALA A 22 -1.93 -12.89 -3.28
CA ALA A 22 -0.58 -13.14 -3.76
C ALA A 22 -0.51 -14.25 -4.84
N ALA A 23 -1.26 -15.35 -4.69
CA ALA A 23 -1.21 -16.51 -5.59
C ALA A 23 -1.88 -16.30 -6.96
N ARG A 24 -2.95 -15.47 -7.04
CA ARG A 24 -3.60 -15.13 -8.33
C ARG A 24 -2.67 -14.32 -9.25
N HIS A 25 -1.66 -13.65 -8.69
CA HIS A 25 -0.61 -12.98 -9.47
C HIS A 25 0.51 -13.92 -9.96
N ILE A 26 0.70 -15.08 -9.33
CA ILE A 26 1.71 -16.07 -9.73
C ILE A 26 1.17 -17.00 -10.84
N ALA A 27 -0.12 -17.34 -10.81
CA ALA A 27 -0.73 -18.29 -11.76
C ALA A 27 -0.90 -17.77 -13.21
N LEU A 28 -0.70 -16.47 -13.48
CA LEU A 28 -0.78 -15.87 -14.82
C LEU A 28 0.58 -15.76 -15.54
N ARG A 29 1.62 -16.45 -15.06
CA ARG A 29 3.00 -16.39 -15.62
C ARG A 29 3.52 -17.68 -16.28
N SER A 30 2.67 -18.66 -16.60
CA SER A 30 3.11 -19.93 -17.20
C SER A 30 3.26 -19.94 -18.73
N GLN A 31 3.22 -18.79 -19.42
CA GLN A 31 3.66 -18.71 -20.82
C GLN A 31 4.96 -17.90 -20.89
N GLY A 32 6.08 -18.63 -20.82
CA GLY A 32 7.41 -18.05 -20.91
C GLY A 32 7.68 -17.49 -22.31
N PRO A 33 8.19 -16.26 -22.45
CA PRO A 33 8.71 -15.79 -23.73
C PRO A 33 10.02 -16.51 -24.05
N ARG A 34 10.13 -17.02 -25.28
CA ARG A 34 11.41 -17.41 -25.86
C ARG A 34 12.21 -16.13 -26.13
N PHE A 35 13.29 -15.92 -25.41
CA PHE A 35 14.24 -14.84 -25.66
C PHE A 35 15.23 -15.26 -26.75
N PRO A 36 15.28 -14.61 -27.94
CA PRO A 36 16.47 -14.64 -28.77
C PRO A 36 17.53 -13.74 -28.11
N GLY A 37 18.69 -14.30 -27.85
CA GLY A 37 19.79 -13.63 -27.18
C GLY A 37 20.43 -12.55 -28.04
N THR A 38 20.64 -11.38 -27.43
CA THR A 38 21.86 -10.57 -27.55
C THR A 38 21.95 -9.69 -26.31
N SER A 39 22.75 -10.11 -25.33
CA SER A 39 23.06 -9.31 -24.14
C SER A 39 24.03 -8.19 -24.52
N LYS A 40 23.52 -6.99 -24.82
CA LYS A 40 24.34 -5.78 -24.73
C LYS A 40 24.43 -5.40 -23.25
N SER A 41 25.65 -5.43 -22.69
CA SER A 41 25.90 -4.98 -21.33
C SER A 41 25.65 -3.47 -21.25
N LEU A 42 24.49 -3.07 -20.74
CA LEU A 42 24.25 -1.71 -20.30
C LEU A 42 24.88 -1.55 -18.91
N ALA A 43 26.10 -1.00 -18.90
CA ALA A 43 26.70 -0.44 -17.69
C ALA A 43 25.96 0.85 -17.31
N GLY A 44 24.75 0.70 -16.78
CA GLY A 44 24.04 1.77 -16.07
C GLY A 44 24.44 1.69 -14.61
N SER A 45 25.20 2.66 -14.12
CA SER A 45 25.41 2.81 -12.68
C SER A 45 24.06 3.14 -12.04
N VAL A 46 23.45 2.13 -11.41
CA VAL A 46 22.29 2.35 -10.54
C VAL A 46 22.83 3.02 -9.29
N SER A 47 22.89 4.34 -9.30
CA SER A 47 23.16 5.12 -8.09
C SER A 47 21.93 5.01 -7.19
N SER A 48 21.94 4.00 -6.31
CA SER A 48 21.04 3.94 -5.16
C SER A 48 21.53 4.96 -4.13
N ALA A 49 21.44 6.25 -4.47
CA ALA A 49 21.69 7.29 -3.49
C ALA A 49 20.68 7.09 -2.35
N ALA A 50 21.18 6.69 -1.18
CA ALA A 50 20.39 6.66 0.04
C ALA A 50 19.71 8.03 0.18
N PRO A 51 18.43 8.07 0.56
CA PRO A 51 17.72 9.34 0.73
C PRO A 51 18.54 10.24 1.65
N GLY A 52 18.75 11.49 1.23
CA GLY A 52 19.32 12.52 2.10
C GLY A 52 18.49 12.64 3.39
N PRO A 53 19.06 13.25 4.45
CA PRO A 53 18.48 13.29 5.78
C PRO A 53 17.31 14.29 5.85
N GLY A 54 16.26 14.08 5.05
CA GLY A 54 14.94 14.52 5.46
C GLY A 54 14.59 13.65 6.66
N GLU A 55 14.44 14.27 7.83
CA GLU A 55 14.13 13.55 9.07
C GLU A 55 12.89 12.68 8.83
N LEU A 56 13.11 11.37 8.79
CA LEU A 56 12.02 10.41 8.81
C LEU A 56 11.23 10.70 10.08
N ARG A 57 9.91 10.83 9.94
CA ARG A 57 9.03 11.03 11.08
C ARG A 57 9.37 10.02 12.19
N PRO A 58 9.40 10.45 13.47
CA PRO A 58 9.53 9.53 14.59
C PRO A 58 8.55 8.37 14.45
N GLU A 59 9.05 7.16 14.72
CA GLU A 59 8.27 5.95 14.55
C GLU A 59 7.07 5.95 15.50
N LEU A 60 5.87 5.73 14.95
CA LEU A 60 4.65 5.59 15.76
C LEU A 60 4.74 4.31 16.59
N THR A 61 4.61 4.41 17.92
CA THR A 61 4.58 3.23 18.79
C THR A 61 3.40 2.32 18.46
N ARG A 62 3.51 1.03 18.81
CA ARG A 62 2.45 0.04 18.53
C ARG A 62 1.14 0.39 19.25
N GLU A 63 1.22 0.89 20.48
CA GLU A 63 0.09 1.33 21.29
C GLU A 63 -0.64 2.46 20.57
N ARG A 64 0.13 3.43 20.05
CA ARG A 64 -0.41 4.57 19.30
C ARG A 64 -1.06 4.13 18.00
N GLN A 65 -0.41 3.26 17.22
CA GLN A 65 -1.00 2.69 15.99
C GLN A 65 -2.32 1.97 16.28
N THR A 66 -2.36 1.18 17.35
CA THR A 66 -3.57 0.45 17.78
C THR A 66 -4.69 1.41 18.18
N ALA A 67 -4.37 2.46 18.93
CA ALA A 67 -5.34 3.49 19.30
C ALA A 67 -5.92 4.22 18.08
N LEU A 68 -5.09 4.53 17.07
CA LEU A 68 -5.52 5.19 15.84
C LEU A 68 -6.44 4.29 15.00
N LEU A 69 -6.13 2.99 14.89
CA LEU A 69 -7.02 2.02 14.23
C LEU A 69 -8.36 1.89 14.96
N ALA A 70 -8.33 1.76 16.29
CA ALA A 70 -9.54 1.65 17.10
C ALA A 70 -10.42 2.91 16.96
N ALA A 71 -9.82 4.10 16.94
CA ALA A 71 -10.52 5.35 16.71
C ALA A 71 -11.14 5.41 15.31
N ALA A 72 -10.37 5.09 14.26
CA ALA A 72 -10.87 5.07 12.88
C ALA A 72 -12.04 4.08 12.72
N ARG A 73 -11.93 2.90 13.35
CA ARG A 73 -12.99 1.89 13.39
C ARG A 73 -14.25 2.40 14.06
N ALA A 74 -14.13 2.99 15.25
CA ALA A 74 -15.25 3.55 15.99
C ALA A 74 -15.97 4.64 15.17
N MET A 75 -15.22 5.54 14.54
CA MET A 75 -15.77 6.59 13.68
C MET A 75 -16.52 6.03 12.47
N LEU A 76 -15.97 5.02 11.78
CA LEU A 76 -16.68 4.37 10.66
C LEU A 76 -17.99 3.73 11.10
N GLN A 77 -18.09 3.28 12.35
CA GLN A 77 -19.30 2.71 12.94
C GLN A 77 -20.25 3.78 13.51
N GLY A 78 -20.02 5.07 13.24
CA GLY A 78 -20.84 6.18 13.73
C GLY A 78 -20.55 6.60 15.17
N GLY A 79 -19.47 6.08 15.76
CA GLY A 79 -18.97 6.51 17.06
C GLY A 79 -18.36 7.92 17.03
N PRO A 80 -18.07 8.49 18.20
CA PRO A 80 -17.44 9.81 18.29
C PRO A 80 -16.05 9.81 17.64
N ALA A 81 -15.64 10.97 17.13
CA ALA A 81 -14.25 11.19 16.77
C ALA A 81 -13.34 10.94 17.98
N PRO A 82 -12.07 10.52 17.77
CA PRO A 82 -11.10 10.45 18.86
C PRO A 82 -11.07 11.76 19.65
N GLY A 83 -10.63 11.66 20.91
CA GLY A 83 -10.45 12.80 21.80
C GLY A 83 -9.57 13.92 21.21
N PRO A 84 -9.38 15.03 21.93
CA PRO A 84 -8.74 16.22 21.39
C PRO A 84 -7.42 15.85 20.68
N PRO A 85 -7.16 16.46 19.52
CA PRO A 85 -5.99 16.12 18.72
C PRO A 85 -4.72 16.22 19.58
N SER A 86 -3.75 15.33 19.33
CA SER A 86 -2.40 15.53 19.85
C SER A 86 -1.86 16.90 19.41
N GLU A 87 -0.74 17.34 20.00
CA GLU A 87 -0.08 18.60 19.63
C GLU A 87 -0.15 18.87 18.12
N GLU A 88 -0.62 20.06 17.75
CA GLU A 88 -0.73 20.45 16.36
C GLU A 88 0.66 20.41 15.72
N SER A 89 0.77 19.65 14.63
CA SER A 89 1.96 19.70 13.79
C SER A 89 1.99 21.03 13.06
N ARG A 90 3.20 21.58 12.90
CA ARG A 90 3.42 22.78 12.07
C ARG A 90 3.08 22.52 10.61
N ASP A 91 3.27 21.27 10.18
CA ASP A 91 2.97 20.81 8.83
C ASP A 91 1.64 20.04 8.78
N LYS A 92 1.00 20.04 7.60
CA LYS A 92 -0.20 19.23 7.41
C LYS A 92 0.17 17.75 7.42
N GLU A 93 -0.53 17.02 8.27
CA GLU A 93 -0.51 15.56 8.31
C GLU A 93 -1.30 15.00 7.15
N LEU A 94 -0.71 14.07 6.39
CA LEU A 94 -1.36 13.36 5.30
C LEU A 94 -1.51 11.89 5.67
N VAL A 95 -2.74 11.40 5.63
CA VAL A 95 -3.08 10.01 5.93
C VAL A 95 -3.97 9.45 4.85
N PHE A 96 -3.78 8.17 4.53
CA PHE A 96 -4.73 7.38 3.77
C PHE A 96 -5.34 6.31 4.68
N VAL A 97 -6.65 6.16 4.60
CA VAL A 97 -7.38 5.08 5.26
C VAL A 97 -7.97 4.19 4.17
N SER A 98 -7.58 2.93 4.18
CA SER A 98 -8.05 1.93 3.24
C SER A 98 -8.95 0.92 3.94
N LEU A 99 -10.10 0.60 3.34
CA LEU A 99 -11.01 -0.44 3.78
C LEU A 99 -11.04 -1.57 2.74
N SER A 100 -10.66 -2.78 3.15
CA SER A 100 -10.68 -3.95 2.27
C SER A 100 -12.10 -4.33 1.88
N ARG A 101 -12.30 -4.81 0.66
CA ARG A 101 -13.58 -5.33 0.15
C ARG A 101 -13.40 -6.79 -0.32
N LEU A 102 -14.44 -7.61 -0.18
CA LEU A 102 -14.35 -9.05 -0.45
C LEU A 102 -14.20 -9.36 -1.96
N GLU A 103 -14.89 -8.60 -2.81
CA GLU A 103 -15.01 -8.92 -4.25
C GLU A 103 -14.56 -7.78 -5.16
N SER A 104 -13.97 -6.73 -4.59
CA SER A 104 -13.56 -5.55 -5.34
C SER A 104 -12.31 -4.94 -4.75
N THR A 105 -11.78 -3.90 -5.41
CA THR A 105 -10.67 -3.14 -4.86
C THR A 105 -11.04 -2.43 -3.57
N ALA A 106 -10.05 -2.27 -2.69
CA ALA A 106 -10.21 -1.53 -1.45
C ALA A 106 -10.69 -0.10 -1.73
N LEU A 107 -11.52 0.42 -0.82
CA LEU A 107 -11.85 1.83 -0.82
C LEU A 107 -10.73 2.56 -0.10
N VAL A 108 -10.14 3.54 -0.75
CA VAL A 108 -9.10 4.39 -0.19
C VAL A 108 -9.64 5.81 -0.10
N SER A 109 -9.47 6.43 1.07
CA SER A 109 -9.80 7.83 1.32
C SER A 109 -8.59 8.57 1.84
N ARG A 110 -8.47 9.83 1.45
CA ARG A 110 -7.37 10.73 1.80
C ARG A 110 -7.83 11.69 2.87
N GLY A 111 -7.00 11.91 3.88
CA GLY A 111 -7.24 12.88 4.92
C GLY A 111 -6.05 13.79 5.12
N GLU A 112 -6.34 15.08 5.28
CA GLU A 112 -5.35 16.08 5.68
C GLU A 112 -5.81 16.80 6.93
N GLY A 113 -4.89 17.05 7.85
CA GLY A 113 -5.19 17.76 9.09
C GLY A 113 -3.96 18.42 9.69
N LYS A 114 -4.16 19.27 10.70
CA LYS A 114 -3.05 19.80 11.52
C LYS A 114 -2.55 18.79 12.56
N SER A 115 -3.22 17.66 12.69
CA SER A 115 -2.88 16.56 13.59
C SER A 115 -3.19 15.24 12.91
N LEU A 116 -2.61 14.16 13.44
CA LEU A 116 -2.80 12.83 12.89
C LEU A 116 -4.26 12.36 13.06
N GLU A 117 -4.87 12.64 14.22
CA GLU A 117 -6.29 12.39 14.46
C GLU A 117 -7.19 13.20 13.52
N GLY A 118 -6.87 14.46 13.28
CA GLY A 118 -7.63 15.31 12.36
C GLY A 118 -7.58 14.78 10.93
N ALA A 119 -6.39 14.35 10.47
CA ALA A 119 -6.23 13.72 9.17
C ALA A 119 -7.00 12.38 9.07
N ILE A 120 -6.93 11.53 10.10
CA ILE A 120 -7.71 10.28 10.16
C ILE A 120 -9.21 10.57 10.13
N ALA A 121 -9.67 11.53 10.92
CA ALA A 121 -11.08 11.90 10.96
C ALA A 121 -11.60 12.36 9.60
N ALA A 122 -10.82 13.18 8.88
CA ALA A 122 -11.13 13.60 7.51
C ALA A 122 -11.20 12.40 6.54
N ALA A 123 -10.20 11.52 6.56
CA ALA A 123 -10.15 10.33 5.71
C ALA A 123 -11.33 9.38 5.98
N VAL A 124 -11.60 9.10 7.26
CA VAL A 124 -12.71 8.23 7.69
C VAL A 124 -14.06 8.83 7.33
N GLY A 125 -14.24 10.13 7.49
CA GLY A 125 -15.47 10.81 7.10
C GLY A 125 -15.77 10.68 5.60
N GLU A 126 -14.74 10.76 4.74
CA GLU A 126 -14.90 10.47 3.31
C GLU A 126 -15.20 9.00 3.03
N LEU A 127 -14.49 8.10 3.71
CA LEU A 127 -14.66 6.66 3.56
C LEU A 127 -16.07 6.20 3.97
N ALA A 128 -16.61 6.72 5.08
CA ALA A 128 -17.94 6.43 5.59
C ALA A 128 -19.06 6.83 4.61
N ARG A 129 -18.86 7.90 3.82
CA ARG A 129 -19.82 8.32 2.79
C ARG A 129 -19.88 7.38 1.59
N ARG A 130 -18.83 6.58 1.37
CA ARG A 130 -18.66 5.73 0.19
C ARG A 130 -18.86 4.25 0.49
N ALA A 131 -18.52 3.81 1.70
CA ALA A 131 -18.60 2.42 2.12
C ALA A 131 -20.03 2.05 2.54
N SER A 132 -20.47 0.86 2.17
CA SER A 132 -21.73 0.29 2.67
C SER A 132 -21.59 -0.17 4.14
N PRO A 133 -22.70 -0.29 4.89
CA PRO A 133 -22.66 -0.84 6.24
C PRO A 133 -22.05 -2.25 6.31
N GLU A 134 -22.24 -3.08 5.28
CA GLU A 134 -21.64 -4.41 5.22
C GLU A 134 -20.12 -4.35 5.08
N GLU A 135 -19.62 -3.47 4.20
CA GLU A 135 -18.19 -3.26 4.00
C GLU A 135 -17.52 -2.72 5.26
N ILE A 136 -18.16 -1.78 5.95
CA ILE A 136 -17.66 -1.25 7.22
C ILE A 136 -17.53 -2.37 8.26
N ASN A 137 -18.52 -3.27 8.34
CA ASN A 137 -18.53 -4.32 9.35
C ASN A 137 -17.57 -5.49 9.06
N ARG A 138 -17.27 -5.76 7.79
CA ARG A 138 -16.46 -6.93 7.38
C ARG A 138 -15.06 -6.59 6.91
N GLY A 139 -14.85 -5.37 6.40
CA GLY A 139 -13.59 -4.95 5.85
C GLY A 139 -12.56 -4.66 6.93
N LEU A 140 -11.31 -5.06 6.68
CA LEU A 140 -10.14 -4.70 7.48
C LEU A 140 -9.70 -3.28 7.14
N LEU A 141 -9.27 -2.54 8.16
CA LEU A 141 -8.66 -1.22 8.00
C LEU A 141 -7.16 -1.30 7.86
N LYS A 142 -6.64 -0.47 6.96
CA LYS A 142 -5.22 -0.11 6.85
C LYS A 142 -5.11 1.40 6.92
N ILE A 143 -4.11 1.88 7.65
CA ILE A 143 -3.75 3.29 7.74
C ILE A 143 -2.34 3.45 7.19
N ASP A 144 -2.18 4.37 6.24
CA ASP A 144 -0.90 4.77 5.67
C ASP A 144 -0.65 6.23 6.07
N VAL A 145 0.36 6.45 6.91
CA VAL A 145 0.73 7.78 7.41
C VAL A 145 1.93 8.26 6.62
N LEU A 146 1.87 9.46 6.03
CA LEU A 146 3.01 10.04 5.33
C LEU A 146 4.18 10.19 6.32
N ALA A 147 5.30 9.55 6.00
CA ALA A 147 6.51 9.52 6.83
C ALA A 147 7.61 10.41 6.26
N TRP A 148 7.64 10.52 4.92
CA TRP A 148 8.60 11.32 4.20
C TRP A 148 8.03 11.76 2.86
N ARG A 149 8.27 13.02 2.53
CA ARG A 149 7.98 13.62 1.22
C ARG A 149 9.30 14.07 0.62
N GLY A 150 9.66 13.46 -0.49
CA GLY A 150 10.91 13.74 -1.19
C GLY A 150 10.96 15.14 -1.82
N PRO A 151 12.14 15.52 -2.33
CA PRO A 151 12.29 16.74 -3.10
C PRO A 151 11.43 16.69 -4.36
N MET A 152 11.21 17.87 -4.97
CA MET A 152 10.60 17.94 -6.29
C MET A 152 11.55 17.38 -7.34
N GLU A 153 11.11 16.35 -8.03
CA GLU A 153 11.81 15.70 -9.13
C GLU A 153 11.06 15.92 -10.44
N ARG A 154 11.65 15.53 -11.56
CA ARG A 154 11.03 15.61 -12.88
C ARG A 154 11.19 14.29 -13.62
N PHE A 155 10.16 13.89 -14.34
CA PHE A 155 10.29 12.78 -15.29
C PHE A 155 11.33 13.14 -16.36
N ASP A 156 12.11 12.15 -16.80
CA ASP A 156 13.18 12.37 -17.79
C ASP A 156 12.63 12.73 -19.18
N ALA A 157 13.53 12.90 -20.17
CA ALA A 157 13.16 13.24 -21.55
C ALA A 157 12.20 12.23 -22.22
N HIS A 158 12.09 11.02 -21.66
CA HIS A 158 11.25 9.93 -22.13
C HIS A 158 10.07 9.65 -21.19
N GLY A 159 9.86 10.47 -20.17
CA GLY A 159 8.80 10.29 -19.19
C GLY A 159 9.09 9.22 -18.13
N LYS A 160 10.34 8.76 -18.04
CA LYS A 160 10.74 7.73 -17.08
C LYS A 160 11.18 8.35 -15.77
N SER A 161 11.19 7.51 -14.74
CA SER A 161 11.55 7.89 -13.38
C SER A 161 12.29 6.74 -12.70
N THR A 162 12.93 7.02 -11.58
CA THR A 162 13.54 6.01 -10.70
C THR A 162 12.59 5.57 -9.58
N ILE A 163 11.28 5.64 -9.81
CA ILE A 163 10.26 5.27 -8.81
C ILE A 163 10.36 3.77 -8.53
N ASP A 164 10.64 3.38 -7.29
CA ASP A 164 10.48 1.99 -6.88
C ASP A 164 8.99 1.72 -6.64
N ARG A 165 8.34 1.08 -7.61
CA ARG A 165 6.90 0.74 -7.57
C ARG A 165 6.45 -0.07 -6.34
N SER A 166 7.37 -0.64 -5.56
CA SER A 166 7.06 -1.43 -4.36
C SER A 166 7.26 -0.67 -3.05
N LEU A 167 7.97 0.46 -3.08
CA LEU A 167 8.36 1.23 -1.90
C LEU A 167 7.83 2.65 -1.94
N ASP A 168 7.91 3.29 -3.11
CA ASP A 168 7.61 4.70 -3.26
C ASP A 168 6.15 4.89 -3.65
N GLY A 169 5.47 5.75 -2.89
CA GLY A 169 4.30 6.44 -3.39
C GLY A 169 4.72 7.62 -4.25
N VAL A 170 3.75 8.23 -4.92
CA VAL A 170 4.00 9.33 -5.86
C VAL A 170 3.02 10.45 -5.60
N GLU A 171 3.53 11.68 -5.48
CA GLU A 171 2.76 12.91 -5.58
C GLU A 171 2.94 13.50 -6.98
N LEU A 172 1.82 13.83 -7.61
CA LEU A 172 1.74 14.54 -8.88
C LEU A 172 1.10 15.92 -8.60
N PRO A 173 1.91 16.96 -8.33
CA PRO A 173 1.42 18.26 -7.88
C PRO A 173 0.44 18.90 -8.87
N ASP A 174 0.74 18.81 -10.18
CA ASP A 174 -0.11 19.36 -11.24
C ASP A 174 -1.50 18.74 -11.28
N ALA A 175 -1.62 17.48 -10.84
CA ALA A 175 -2.89 16.76 -10.75
C ALA A 175 -3.53 16.87 -9.35
N ASN A 176 -2.81 17.42 -8.36
CA ASN A 176 -3.14 17.33 -6.94
C ASN A 176 -3.51 15.90 -6.54
N LEU A 177 -2.62 14.96 -6.89
CA LEU A 177 -2.86 13.53 -6.76
C LEU A 177 -1.68 12.86 -6.08
N GLU A 178 -1.98 12.17 -4.98
CA GLU A 178 -1.06 11.23 -4.35
C GLU A 178 -1.54 9.79 -4.57
N LEU A 179 -0.57 8.92 -4.83
CA LEU A 179 -0.72 7.49 -5.07
C LEU A 179 0.10 6.72 -4.04
N LEU A 180 -0.50 5.71 -3.43
CA LEU A 180 0.19 4.78 -2.54
C LEU A 180 1.06 3.80 -3.35
N PRO A 181 2.15 3.26 -2.77
CA PRO A 181 2.96 2.23 -3.42
C PRO A 181 2.12 1.04 -3.91
N GLU A 182 1.16 0.59 -3.09
CA GLU A 182 0.31 -0.55 -3.44
C GLU A 182 -0.66 -0.23 -4.58
N GLU A 183 -1.10 1.02 -4.73
CA GLU A 183 -1.93 1.45 -5.86
C GLU A 183 -1.11 1.44 -7.15
N ILE A 184 0.13 1.94 -7.08
CA ILE A 184 1.08 1.93 -8.20
C ILE A 184 1.36 0.49 -8.65
N LEU A 185 1.66 -0.40 -7.70
CA LEU A 185 1.99 -1.79 -7.98
C LEU A 185 0.79 -2.60 -8.49
N SER A 186 -0.32 -2.60 -7.75
CA SER A 186 -1.49 -3.44 -8.03
C SER A 186 -2.18 -3.08 -9.35
N ARG A 187 -2.18 -1.79 -9.70
CA ARG A 187 -2.78 -1.30 -10.95
C ARG A 187 -1.76 -1.14 -12.07
N ARG A 188 -0.49 -1.51 -11.82
CA ARG A 188 0.63 -1.35 -12.75
C ARG A 188 0.64 0.06 -13.35
N LEU A 189 0.47 1.06 -12.48
CA LEU A 189 0.43 2.47 -12.89
C LEU A 189 1.78 2.90 -13.41
N VAL A 190 2.86 2.34 -12.88
CA VAL A 190 4.22 2.52 -13.39
C VAL A 190 4.69 1.20 -14.01
N ASP A 191 5.24 1.28 -15.21
CA ASP A 191 5.79 0.10 -15.91
C ASP A 191 7.22 -0.26 -15.44
N GLU A 192 7.84 -1.26 -16.07
CA GLU A 192 9.19 -1.69 -15.71
C GLU A 192 10.28 -0.68 -16.09
N THR A 193 9.95 0.31 -16.91
CA THR A 193 10.85 1.39 -17.33
C THR A 193 10.68 2.67 -16.50
N GLY A 194 9.75 2.67 -15.54
CA GLY A 194 9.48 3.83 -14.70
C GLY A 194 8.49 4.84 -15.30
N ASP A 195 7.77 4.47 -16.38
CA ASP A 195 6.79 5.34 -17.04
C ASP A 195 5.39 5.18 -16.44
N LEU A 196 4.74 6.31 -16.14
CA LEU A 196 3.39 6.38 -15.58
C LEU A 196 2.33 6.23 -16.68
N GLN A 197 1.64 5.10 -16.64
CA GLN A 197 0.63 4.69 -17.61
C GLN A 197 -0.68 5.48 -17.44
N SER A 198 -0.79 6.65 -18.10
CA SER A 198 -1.92 7.59 -17.95
C SER A 198 -3.30 6.94 -18.16
N GLY A 199 -3.41 6.03 -19.14
CA GLY A 199 -4.66 5.31 -19.41
C GLY A 199 -5.10 4.42 -18.24
N ARG A 200 -4.14 3.77 -17.57
CA ARG A 200 -4.41 2.97 -16.36
C ARG A 200 -4.72 3.87 -15.16
N LEU A 201 -4.01 4.99 -15.03
CA LEU A 201 -4.27 5.96 -13.97
C LEU A 201 -5.68 6.52 -14.06
N ARG A 202 -6.11 6.95 -15.25
CA ARG A 202 -7.46 7.49 -15.47
C ARG A 202 -8.53 6.46 -15.09
N ARG A 203 -8.39 5.22 -15.58
CA ARG A 203 -9.32 4.12 -15.24
C ARG A 203 -9.36 3.85 -13.74
N TYR A 204 -8.20 3.82 -13.08
CA TYR A 204 -8.13 3.62 -11.63
C TYR A 204 -8.85 4.73 -10.85
N LEU A 205 -8.69 6.00 -11.25
CA LEU A 205 -9.40 7.12 -10.60
C LEU A 205 -10.92 7.05 -10.82
N GLU A 206 -11.35 6.70 -12.03
CA GLU A 206 -12.75 6.51 -12.39
C GLU A 206 -13.38 5.36 -11.59
N GLU A 207 -12.76 4.17 -11.57
CA GLU A 207 -13.22 3.01 -10.78
C GLU A 207 -13.24 3.30 -9.27
N GLY A 208 -12.26 4.05 -8.79
CA GLY A 208 -12.15 4.42 -7.38
C GLY A 208 -13.14 5.49 -6.93
N GLY A 209 -13.87 6.14 -7.85
CA GLY A 209 -14.70 7.30 -7.50
C GLY A 209 -13.90 8.47 -6.93
N ARG A 210 -12.59 8.53 -7.21
CA ARG A 210 -11.77 9.69 -6.87
C ARG A 210 -12.06 10.77 -7.92
N PRO A 211 -12.31 12.03 -7.53
CA PRO A 211 -12.59 13.08 -8.51
C PRO A 211 -11.42 13.16 -9.49
N VAL A 212 -11.69 12.84 -10.76
CA VAL A 212 -10.74 13.00 -11.85
C VAL A 212 -10.58 14.50 -12.08
N ARG A 213 -9.77 15.17 -11.27
CA ARG A 213 -9.23 16.48 -11.67
C ARG A 213 -8.53 16.23 -12.99
N GLN A 214 -8.83 17.05 -14.01
CA GLN A 214 -8.42 16.82 -15.39
C GLN A 214 -6.94 16.42 -15.44
N LEU A 215 -6.66 15.12 -15.59
CA LEU A 215 -5.34 14.63 -15.94
C LEU A 215 -5.11 15.09 -17.38
N ARG A 216 -4.59 16.32 -17.53
CA ARG A 216 -4.31 16.90 -18.83
C ARG A 216 -3.09 16.22 -19.42
N GLY A 217 -3.31 15.44 -20.48
CA GLY A 217 -2.25 14.74 -21.19
C GLY A 217 -1.62 13.59 -20.39
N ASN A 218 -0.34 13.31 -20.67
CA ASN A 218 0.41 12.29 -19.97
C ASN A 218 1.00 12.88 -18.66
N PRO A 219 0.64 12.38 -17.46
CA PRO A 219 1.21 12.85 -16.19
C PRO A 219 2.72 12.57 -16.09
N SER A 220 3.25 11.55 -16.78
CA SER A 220 4.69 11.34 -16.96
C SER A 220 5.25 12.00 -18.21
N ARG A 221 4.59 13.01 -18.81
CA ARG A 221 5.23 13.74 -19.93
C ARG A 221 6.60 14.25 -19.49
N SER A 222 7.54 14.27 -20.42
CA SER A 222 8.90 14.75 -20.19
C SER A 222 8.91 16.06 -19.40
N GLY A 223 9.69 16.09 -18.32
CA GLY A 223 9.88 17.26 -17.47
C GLY A 223 8.73 17.58 -16.52
N SER A 224 7.64 16.79 -16.49
CA SER A 224 6.57 16.97 -15.51
C SER A 224 7.09 16.77 -14.07
N PRO A 225 6.66 17.61 -13.12
CA PRO A 225 7.09 17.50 -11.73
C PRO A 225 6.41 16.32 -11.02
N PHE A 226 7.17 15.65 -10.15
CA PHE A 226 6.62 14.67 -9.20
C PHE A 226 7.42 14.69 -7.90
N ARG A 227 6.89 14.08 -6.84
CA ARG A 227 7.66 13.77 -5.62
C ARG A 227 7.49 12.31 -5.26
N ARG A 228 8.53 11.71 -4.70
CA ARG A 228 8.43 10.41 -4.04
C ARG A 228 7.84 10.59 -2.65
N LEU A 229 6.96 9.68 -2.26
CA LEU A 229 6.35 9.62 -0.94
C LEU A 229 6.71 8.31 -0.27
N ARG A 230 6.90 8.32 1.05
CA ARG A 230 7.02 7.10 1.85
C ARG A 230 6.06 7.15 3.01
N PHE A 231 5.55 5.97 3.36
CA PHE A 231 4.50 5.82 4.36
C PHE A 231 4.94 4.88 5.47
N VAL A 232 4.51 5.19 6.70
CA VAL A 232 4.41 4.19 7.77
C VAL A 232 3.03 3.58 7.67
N SER A 233 2.99 2.29 7.36
CA SER A 233 1.75 1.56 7.10
C SER A 233 1.47 0.57 8.22
N PHE A 234 0.23 0.50 8.67
CA PHE A 234 -0.24 -0.49 9.63
C PHE A 234 -1.70 -0.86 9.38
N ALA A 235 -2.09 -2.07 9.74
CA ALA A 235 -3.46 -2.58 9.55
C ALA A 235 -3.99 -3.28 10.79
N GLU A 236 -5.30 -3.52 10.79
CA GLU A 236 -5.94 -4.33 11.82
C GLU A 236 -5.48 -5.78 11.77
N GLY A 237 -4.88 -6.23 12.86
CA GLY A 237 -4.57 -7.62 13.13
C GLY A 237 -5.66 -8.33 13.92
N LEU A 238 -5.36 -9.58 14.28
CA LEU A 238 -6.22 -10.38 15.15
C LEU A 238 -6.39 -9.70 16.52
N GLY A 239 -7.63 -9.67 17.02
CA GLY A 239 -7.95 -9.05 18.30
C GLY A 239 -7.89 -7.52 18.30
N GLY A 240 -7.86 -6.88 17.13
CA GLY A 240 -7.87 -5.41 17.00
C GLY A 240 -6.52 -4.74 17.23
N GLN A 241 -5.44 -5.51 17.38
CA GLN A 241 -4.09 -4.97 17.53
C GLN A 241 -3.57 -4.44 16.20
N ALA A 242 -2.79 -3.35 16.22
CA ALA A 242 -2.09 -2.90 15.02
C ALA A 242 -0.98 -3.89 14.63
N VAL A 243 -0.93 -4.18 13.33
CA VAL A 243 0.14 -4.94 12.68
C VAL A 243 0.83 -4.01 11.70
N ARG A 244 2.13 -3.78 11.90
CA ARG A 244 2.94 -2.98 10.99
C ARG A 244 3.08 -3.68 9.65
N LEU A 245 3.12 -2.89 8.59
CA LEU A 245 3.28 -3.39 7.23
C LEU A 245 4.59 -2.90 6.63
N TYR A 246 5.23 -3.77 5.86
CA TYR A 246 6.33 -3.44 4.96
C TYR A 246 5.95 -3.85 3.54
N ARG A 247 5.87 -2.86 2.63
CA ARG A 247 5.42 -3.06 1.24
C ARG A 247 4.07 -3.79 1.16
N GLY A 248 3.12 -3.40 2.01
CA GLY A 248 1.79 -4.02 2.09
C GLY A 248 1.72 -5.39 2.78
N ASN A 249 2.85 -5.97 3.21
CA ASN A 249 2.87 -7.26 3.90
C ASN A 249 3.02 -7.06 5.41
N PRO A 250 2.33 -7.83 6.25
CA PRO A 250 2.61 -7.88 7.69
C PRO A 250 4.10 -8.06 7.92
N LEU A 251 4.70 -7.16 8.70
CA LEU A 251 5.97 -7.46 9.35
C LEU A 251 5.63 -8.52 10.39
N GLU A 252 5.97 -9.77 10.08
CA GLU A 252 5.90 -10.84 11.06
C GLU A 252 6.71 -10.44 12.31
N PRO A 253 6.33 -10.93 13.50
CA PRO A 253 7.18 -10.78 14.67
C PRO A 253 8.59 -11.33 14.36
N GLU A 254 9.58 -10.88 15.13
CA GLU A 254 11.00 -11.25 15.01
C GLU A 254 11.16 -12.66 14.42
N ILE A 255 11.73 -12.71 13.22
CA ILE A 255 11.98 -13.95 12.52
C ILE A 255 12.89 -14.79 13.42
N SER A 256 12.32 -15.78 14.09
CA SER A 256 13.10 -16.66 14.96
C SER A 256 13.96 -17.59 14.11
N THR A 257 15.09 -18.02 14.66
CA THR A 257 15.97 -19.01 14.01
C THR A 257 15.19 -20.28 13.66
N GLU A 258 14.27 -20.69 14.54
CA GLU A 258 13.41 -21.87 14.34
C GLU A 258 12.45 -21.68 13.18
N ALA A 259 11.84 -20.49 13.05
CA ALA A 259 10.95 -20.16 11.93
C ALA A 259 11.70 -20.16 10.59
N LEU A 260 12.93 -19.61 10.55
CA LEU A 260 13.79 -19.67 9.36
C LEU A 260 14.18 -21.09 8.98
N LEU A 261 14.56 -21.90 9.96
CA LEU A 261 14.93 -23.29 9.73
C LEU A 261 13.74 -24.08 9.19
N ALA A 262 12.56 -23.92 9.79
CA ALA A 262 11.33 -24.57 9.34
C ALA A 262 10.94 -24.15 7.92
N ALA A 263 11.02 -22.85 7.60
CA ALA A 263 10.77 -22.35 6.25
C ALA A 263 11.77 -22.90 5.22
N SER A 264 13.05 -22.99 5.60
CA SER A 264 14.11 -23.55 4.74
C SER A 264 13.89 -25.04 4.47
N GLN A 265 13.52 -25.81 5.49
CA GLN A 265 13.17 -27.24 5.35
C GLN A 265 11.96 -27.42 4.44
N ALA A 266 10.89 -26.66 4.66
CA ALA A 266 9.70 -26.72 3.82
C ALA A 266 9.98 -26.36 2.35
N GLY A 267 10.87 -25.38 2.11
CA GLY A 267 11.38 -25.04 0.78
C GLY A 267 12.15 -26.20 0.14
N GLY A 268 13.05 -26.84 0.89
CA GLY A 268 13.78 -28.03 0.45
C GLY A 268 12.83 -29.18 0.08
N ASP A 269 11.88 -29.51 0.95
CA ASP A 269 10.88 -30.56 0.72
C ASP A 269 9.99 -30.26 -0.50
N TYR A 270 9.68 -28.98 -0.73
CA TYR A 270 8.96 -28.56 -1.93
C TYR A 270 9.79 -28.83 -3.19
N LEU A 271 11.07 -28.42 -3.18
CA LEU A 271 11.98 -28.63 -4.32
C LEU A 271 12.16 -30.11 -4.63
N VAL A 272 12.39 -30.95 -3.62
CA VAL A 272 12.51 -32.41 -3.78
C VAL A 272 11.24 -33.01 -4.39
N ARG A 273 10.05 -32.61 -3.93
CA ARG A 273 8.77 -33.09 -4.48
C ARG A 273 8.52 -32.70 -5.93
N HIS A 274 9.15 -31.62 -6.40
CA HIS A 274 8.96 -31.08 -7.76
C HIS A 274 10.19 -31.24 -8.64
N GLN A 275 11.24 -31.89 -8.14
CA GLN A 275 12.42 -32.24 -8.91
C GLN A 275 12.02 -33.30 -9.92
N ARG A 276 12.23 -33.01 -11.20
CA ARG A 276 12.03 -34.00 -12.26
C ARG A 276 13.20 -34.99 -12.27
N SER A 277 12.97 -36.18 -12.82
CA SER A 277 13.95 -37.26 -12.86
C SER A 277 14.99 -37.15 -13.98
N ASP A 278 14.95 -36.10 -14.79
CA ASP A 278 15.84 -35.86 -15.93
C ASP A 278 17.07 -35.00 -15.58
#